data_AF-A0A7V3ALW7-F1
#
_entry.id   AF-A0A7V3ALW7-F1
#
_cell.length_a   1.000
_cell.length_b   1.000
_cell.length_c   1.000
_cell.angle_alpha   90.00
_cell.angle_beta   90.00
_cell.angle_gamma   90.00
#
_symmetry.space_group_name_H-M   'P 1'
#
loop_
_entity.id
_entity.type
_entity.pdbx_description
1 polymer ?
#
loop_
_entity_poly.entity_id
_entity_poly.type
_entity_poly.pdbx_seq_one_letter_code
_entity_poly.pdbx_strand_id
1 'polypeptide(L)'
;GIVILIIGATVIAMVDNFLAPRFIGRDSQMHPLLVFFSIIGGIMLFGIAGFLIGPIFMAVFLSLLEIYSIEFKKQIENYNQ
;
A
#
# COMPACT_ATOMS: atom_id res chain seq x y z
N GLY A 1 -19.72 7.55 26.75
CA GLY A 1 -19.50 7.93 25.34
C GLY A 1 -18.05 8.31 25.06
N ILE A 2 -17.60 9.43 25.63
CA ILE A 2 -16.31 10.07 25.31
C ILE A 2 -15.09 9.17 25.56
N VAL A 3 -15.08 8.38 26.65
CA VAL A 3 -13.97 7.47 26.95
C VAL A 3 -13.80 6.37 25.88
N ILE A 4 -14.90 5.86 25.34
CA ILE A 4 -14.88 4.85 24.27
C ILE A 4 -14.37 5.48 22.97
N LEU A 5 -14.75 6.74 22.69
CA LEU A 5 -14.26 7.47 21.53
C LEU A 5 -12.75 7.73 21.62
N ILE A 6 -12.23 8.10 22.78
CA ILE A 6 -10.79 8.35 22.98
C ILE A 6 -9.99 7.05 22.83
N ILE A 7 -10.44 5.96 23.46
CA ILE A 7 -9.75 4.67 23.38
C ILE A 7 -9.83 4.13 21.95
N GLY A 8 -11.01 4.17 21.32
CA GLY A 8 -11.19 3.75 19.93
C GLY A 8 -10.33 4.55 18.97
N ALA A 9 -10.32 5.88 19.07
CA ALA A 9 -9.49 6.73 18.24
C ALA A 9 -7.99 6.49 18.47
N THR A 10 -7.57 6.22 19.71
CA THR A 10 -6.16 5.93 20.02
C THR A 10 -5.73 4.59 19.44
N VAL A 11 -6.54 3.55 19.59
CA VAL A 11 -6.25 2.21 19.05
C VAL A 11 -6.24 2.24 17.53
N ILE A 12 -7.24 2.89 16.90
CA ILE A 12 -7.29 3.06 15.45
C ILE A 12 -6.09 3.87 14.96
N ALA A 13 -5.75 4.99 15.61
CA ALA A 13 -4.60 5.81 15.25
C ALA A 13 -3.27 5.06 15.42
N MET A 14 -3.13 4.19 16.42
CA MET A 14 -1.93 3.36 16.59
C MET A 14 -1.83 2.29 15.50
N VAL A 15 -2.95 1.66 15.17
CA VAL A 15 -3.03 0.67 14.09
C VAL A 15 -2.71 1.33 12.75
N ASP A 16 -3.29 2.50 12.46
CA ASP A 16 -3.10 3.23 11.20
C ASP A 16 -1.68 3.82 11.08
N ASN A 17 -1.09 4.33 12.18
CA ASN A 17 0.28 4.87 12.18
C ASN A 17 1.37 3.81 12.20
N PHE A 18 1.06 2.55 12.49
CA PHE A 18 2.06 1.48 12.54
C PHE A 18 2.00 0.59 11.29
N LEU A 19 0.79 0.28 10.79
CA LEU A 19 0.63 -0.52 9.57
C LEU A 19 1.15 0.22 8.33
N ALA A 20 0.82 1.50 8.15
CA ALA A 20 1.22 2.22 6.93
C ALA A 20 2.75 2.35 6.79
N PRO A 21 3.53 2.79 7.80
CA PRO A 21 4.98 2.96 7.65
C PRO A 21 5.75 1.64 7.68
N ARG A 22 5.27 0.64 8.44
CA ARG A 22 5.96 -0.65 8.60
C ARG A 22 5.81 -1.53 7.36
N PHE A 23 4.67 -1.51 6.67
CA PHE A 23 4.48 -2.25 5.42
C PHE A 23 5.20 -1.59 4.22
N ILE A 24 5.37 -0.26 4.23
CA ILE A 24 6.10 0.49 3.18
C ILE A 24 7.63 0.40 3.35
N GLY A 25 8.11 0.02 4.54
CA GLY A 25 9.53 0.03 4.86
C GLY A 25 10.19 -1.34 4.94
N ARG A 26 10.38 -2.00 3.78
CA ARG A 26 11.53 -2.89 3.48
C ARG A 26 11.46 -3.48 2.05
N ASP A 27 12.37 -2.98 1.21
CA ASP A 27 12.93 -3.60 -0.01
C ASP A 27 12.28 -3.37 -1.39
N SER A 28 11.04 -2.87 -1.49
CA SER A 28 10.47 -2.37 -2.76
C SER A 28 10.10 -0.90 -2.59
N GLN A 29 11.05 0.00 -2.85
CA GLN A 29 10.81 1.44 -2.73
C GLN A 29 9.81 1.86 -3.80
N MET A 30 8.52 1.87 -3.45
CA MET A 30 7.47 2.39 -4.33
C MET A 30 7.87 3.79 -4.77
N HIS A 31 8.04 3.98 -6.09
CA HIS A 31 8.51 5.24 -6.62
C HIS A 31 7.61 6.39 -6.13
N PRO A 32 8.14 7.55 -5.69
CA PRO A 32 7.32 8.65 -5.14
C PRO A 32 6.17 9.09 -6.04
N LEU A 33 6.35 9.01 -7.36
CA LEU A 33 5.28 9.28 -8.34
C LEU A 33 4.11 8.29 -8.24
N LEU A 34 4.36 7.00 -7.99
CA LEU A 34 3.30 6.01 -7.83
C LEU A 34 2.47 6.31 -6.59
N VAL A 35 3.12 6.72 -5.50
CA VAL A 35 2.42 7.17 -4.28
C VAL A 35 1.60 8.42 -4.59
N PHE A 36 2.15 9.40 -5.29
CA PHE A 36 1.43 10.61 -5.70
C PHE A 36 0.18 10.30 -6.54
N PHE A 37 0.31 9.46 -7.57
CA PHE A 37 -0.82 9.02 -8.39
C PHE A 37 -1.83 8.21 -7.59
N SER A 38 -1.39 7.37 -6.65
CA SER A 38 -2.28 6.60 -5.78
C SER A 38 -3.12 7.51 -4.87
N ILE A 39 -2.55 8.60 -4.38
CA ILE A 39 -3.26 9.59 -3.56
C ILE A 39 -4.27 10.35 -4.42
N ILE A 40 -3.88 10.84 -5.59
CA ILE A 40 -4.79 11.57 -6.48
C ILE A 40 -5.94 10.68 -6.95
N GLY A 41 -5.62 9.49 -7.46
CA GLY A 41 -6.62 8.53 -7.92
C GLY A 41 -7.50 8.04 -6.78
N GLY A 42 -6.92 7.77 -5.62
CA GLY A 42 -7.65 7.40 -4.40
C GLY A 42 -8.64 8.48 -4.01
N ILE A 43 -8.21 9.75 -3.96
CA ILE A 43 -9.08 10.87 -3.60
C ILE A 43 -10.22 11.05 -4.63
N MET A 44 -9.94 10.90 -5.92
CA MET A 44 -10.98 10.99 -6.96
C MET A 44 -12.04 9.88 -6.84
N LEU A 45 -11.65 8.66 -6.44
CA LEU A 45 -12.56 7.51 -6.36
C LEU A 45 -13.28 7.39 -5.02
N PHE A 46 -12.60 7.69 -3.90
CA PHE A 46 -13.08 7.43 -2.54
C PHE A 46 -13.15 8.70 -1.66
N GLY A 47 -12.92 9.88 -2.23
CA GLY A 47 -12.90 11.15 -1.49
C GLY A 47 -11.74 11.22 -0.49
N ILE A 48 -11.94 11.89 0.64
CA ILE A 48 -10.88 12.07 1.67
C ILE A 48 -10.30 10.73 2.16
N ALA A 49 -11.14 9.68 2.27
CA ALA A 49 -10.70 8.33 2.64
C ALA A 49 -9.70 7.73 1.63
N GLY A 50 -9.77 8.18 0.38
CA GLY A 50 -8.89 7.79 -0.70
C GLY A 50 -7.41 8.13 -0.50
N PHE A 51 -7.10 9.11 0.35
CA PHE A 51 -5.72 9.44 0.72
C PHE A 51 -5.01 8.26 1.41
N LEU A 52 -5.75 7.49 2.23
CA LEU A 52 -5.22 6.32 2.93
C LEU A 52 -5.37 5.06 2.07
N ILE A 53 -6.55 4.88 1.46
CA ILE A 53 -6.87 3.69 0.67
C ILE A 53 -5.97 3.58 -0.58
N GLY A 54 -5.66 4.70 -1.23
CA GLY A 54 -4.85 4.73 -2.45
C GLY A 54 -3.47 4.10 -2.31
N PRO A 55 -2.61 4.60 -1.39
CA PRO A 55 -1.29 4.02 -1.15
C PRO A 55 -1.34 2.56 -0.71
N ILE A 56 -2.31 2.18 0.13
CA ILE A 56 -2.46 0.79 0.59
C ILE A 56 -2.78 -0.14 -0.60
N PHE A 57 -3.73 0.24 -1.44
CA PHE A 57 -4.09 -0.53 -2.62
C PHE A 57 -2.91 -0.63 -3.60
N MET A 58 -2.20 0.48 -3.84
CA MET A 58 -1.02 0.50 -4.69
C MET A 58 0.08 -0.43 -4.16
N ALA A 59 0.29 -0.47 -2.83
CA ALA A 59 1.29 -1.34 -2.21
C ALA A 59 1.00 -2.81 -2.49
N VAL A 60 -0.25 -3.23 -2.26
CA VAL A 60 -0.69 -4.60 -2.55
C VAL A 60 -0.54 -4.92 -4.03
N PHE A 61 -0.94 -4.01 -4.92
CA PHE A 61 -0.82 -4.19 -6.36
C PHE A 61 0.64 -4.38 -6.80
N LEU A 62 1.56 -3.54 -6.32
CA LEU A 62 2.99 -3.70 -6.63
C LEU A 62 3.57 -4.98 -6.05
N SER A 63 3.19 -5.38 -4.83
CA SER A 63 3.61 -6.66 -4.27
C SER A 63 3.14 -7.85 -5.12
N LEU A 64 1.93 -7.81 -5.67
CA LEU A 64 1.44 -8.84 -6.59
C LEU A 64 2.26 -8.88 -7.89
N LEU A 65 2.56 -7.71 -8.47
CA LEU A 65 3.39 -7.62 -9.67
C LEU A 65 4.81 -8.13 -9.41
N GLU A 66 5.37 -7.85 -8.23
CA GLU A 66 6.69 -8.32 -7.83
C GLU A 66 6.73 -9.84 -7.70
N ILE A 67 5.76 -10.44 -7.00
CA ILE A 67 5.61 -11.90 -6.89
C ILE A 67 5.46 -12.53 -8.28
N TYR A 68 4.62 -11.94 -9.13
CA TYR A 68 4.43 -12.40 -10.50
C TYR A 68 5.72 -12.34 -11.32
N SER A 69 6.46 -11.23 -11.22
CA SER A 69 7.73 -11.05 -11.94
C SER A 69 8.77 -12.08 -11.50
N ILE A 70 8.85 -12.38 -10.20
CA ILE A 70 9.76 -13.38 -9.65
C ILE A 70 9.42 -14.78 -10.22
N GLU A 71 8.15 -15.16 -10.23
CA GLU A 71 7.71 -16.47 -10.73
C GLU A 71 7.95 -16.61 -12.24
N PHE A 72 7.59 -15.59 -13.03
CA PHE A 72 7.67 -15.64 -14.49
C PHE A 72 9.11 -15.49 -15.02
N LYS A 73 10.01 -14.85 -14.27
CA LYS A 73 11.43 -14.73 -14.65
C LYS A 73 12.06 -16.10 -14.94
N LYS A 74 11.68 -17.11 -14.16
CA LYS A 74 12.15 -18.49 -14.33
C LYS A 74 11.68 -19.14 -15.64
N GLN A 75 10.51 -18.76 -16.14
CA GLN A 75 9.98 -19.25 -17.42
C GLN A 75 10.64 -18.57 -18.62
N ILE A 76 10.87 -17.25 -18.53
CA ILE A 76 11.51 -16.48 -19.60
C ILE A 76 12.96 -16.95 -19.81
N GLU A 77 13.69 -17.25 -18.73
CA GLU A 77 15.08 -17.72 -18.81
C GLU A 77 15.20 -19.11 -19.46
N ASN A 78 14.24 -20.01 -19.23
CA ASN A 78 14.20 -21.34 -19.86
C ASN A 78 13.79 -21.33 -21.34
N TYR A 79 13.09 -20.30 -21.83
CA TYR A 79 12.71 -20.19 -23.25
C TYR A 79 13.81 -19.55 -24.10
N ASN A 80 14.76 -18.85 -23.46
CA ASN A 80 15.88 -18.19 -24.13
C ASN A 80 17.16 -19.04 -24.15
N GLN A 81 17.04 -20.33 -23.81
CA GLN A 81 18.02 -21.41 -23.97
C GLN A 81 17.56 -22.32 -25.11
#